data_AF-A0A959ULS3-F1
#
_entry.id   AF-A0A959ULS3-F1
#
_cell.length_a   1.000
_cell.length_b   1.000
_cell.length_c   1.000
_cell.angle_alpha   90.00
_cell.angle_beta   90.00
_cell.angle_gamma   90.00
#
_symmetry.space_group_name_H-M   'P 1'
#
loop_
_entity.id
_entity.type
_entity.pdbx_description
1 polymer ?
#
loop_
_entity_poly.entity_id
_entity_poly.type
_entity_poly.pdbx_seq_one_letter_code
_entity_poly.pdbx_strand_id
1 'polypeptide(L)' 'MTIKKAIVIGAGFSGLSAASFLAKEGFKVTVL' A
#
# COMPACT_ATOMS: atom_id res chain seq x y z
N MET A 1 -12.78 -6.37 13.68
CA MET A 1 -11.99 -6.60 12.46
C MET A 1 -10.62 -5.96 12.62
N THR A 2 -9.54 -6.68 12.38
CA THR A 2 -8.17 -6.15 12.47
C THR A 2 -7.75 -5.57 11.12
N ILE A 3 -7.43 -4.28 11.07
CA ILE A 3 -6.95 -3.62 9.84
C ILE A 3 -5.49 -4.02 9.60
N LYS A 4 -5.21 -4.58 8.42
CA LYS A 4 -3.84 -4.90 8.00
C LYS A 4 -3.12 -3.61 7.59
N LYS A 5 -1.84 -3.49 7.96
CA LYS A 5 -1.00 -2.32 7.63
C LYS A 5 0.10 -2.75 6.66
N ALA A 6 0.47 -1.86 5.73
CA ALA A 6 1.58 -2.08 4.80
C ALA A 6 2.40 -0.80 4.62
N ILE A 7 3.72 -0.92 4.49
CA ILE A 7 4.61 0.15 4.05
C ILE A 7 5.16 -0.23 2.68
N VAL A 8 5.09 0.69 1.72
CA VAL A 8 5.71 0.57 0.41
C VAL A 8 6.86 1.58 0.34
N ILE A 9 8.07 1.10 0.09
CA ILE A 9 9.27 1.93 -0.03
C ILE A 9 9.62 2.07 -1.51
N GLY A 10 9.62 3.31 -2.00
CA GLY A 10 9.79 3.66 -3.42
C GLY A 10 8.46 4.00 -4.08
N ALA A 11 8.32 5.26 -4.53
CA ALA A 11 7.10 5.80 -5.15
C ALA A 11 7.15 5.85 -6.70
N GLY A 12 7.89 4.94 -7.32
CA GLY A 12 7.86 4.75 -8.78
C GLY A 12 6.57 4.09 -9.26
N PHE A 13 6.45 3.82 -10.56
CA PHE A 13 5.26 3.20 -11.17
C PHE A 13 4.85 1.89 -10.50
N SER A 14 5.82 1.02 -10.21
CA SER A 14 5.56 -0.26 -9.54
C SER A 14 5.13 -0.08 -8.08
N GLY A 15 5.76 0.83 -7.35
CA GLY A 15 5.46 1.12 -5.94
C GLY A 15 4.06 1.70 -5.75
N LEU A 16 3.69 2.71 -6.55
CA LEU A 16 2.35 3.29 -6.50
C LEU A 16 1.29 2.30 -6.99
N SER A 17 1.61 1.45 -7.97
CA SER A 17 0.71 0.37 -8.40
C SER A 17 0.46 -0.61 -7.25
N ALA A 18 1.50 -1.09 -6.58
CA ALA A 18 1.38 -1.97 -5.43
C ALA A 18 0.58 -1.33 -4.28
N ALA A 19 0.86 -0.06 -3.95
CA ALA A 19 0.14 0.69 -2.93
C ALA A 19 -1.36 0.82 -3.25
N SER A 20 -1.72 1.05 -4.52
CA SER A 20 -3.11 1.13 -4.99
C SER A 20 -3.87 -0.17 -4.80
N PHE A 21 -3.28 -1.31 -5.19
CA PHE A 21 -3.91 -2.62 -5.00
C PHE A 21 -4.03 -2.99 -3.52
N LEU A 22 -3.00 -2.72 -2.71
CA LEU A 22 -3.07 -2.96 -1.26
C LEU A 22 -4.16 -2.12 -0.58
N ALA A 23 -4.29 -0.85 -0.96
CA ALA A 23 -5.36 0.01 -0.44
C ALA A 23 -6.76 -0.50 -0.83
N LYS A 24 -6.93 -0.98 -2.07
CA LYS A 24 -8.17 -1.62 -2.53
C LYS A 24 -8.54 -2.87 -1.73
N GLU A 25 -7.55 -3.66 -1.33
CA GLU A 25 -7.73 -4.85 -0.48
C GLU A 25 -7.97 -4.49 1.01
N GLY A 26 -8.10 -3.21 1.35
CA GLY A 26 -8.43 -2.74 2.70
C GLY A 26 -7.23 -2.59 3.62
N PHE A 27 -6.00 -2.57 3.09
CA PHE A 27 -4.82 -2.29 3.89
C PHE A 27 -4.71 -0.79 4.17
N LYS A 28 -4.27 -0.44 5.38
CA LYS A 28 -3.78 0.91 5.67
C LYS A 28 -2.34 1.02 5.18
N VAL A 29 -2.16 1.64 4.01
CA VAL A 29 -0.86 1.76 3.34
C VAL A 29 -0.17 3.08 3.71
N THR A 30 1.14 3.04 3.91
CA THR A 30 2.02 4.21 3.98
C THR A 30 3.09 4.08 2.91
N VAL A 31 3.35 5.14 2.16
CA VAL A 31 4.37 5.17 1.08
C VAL A 31 5.52 6.05 1.53
N LEU A 32 6.75 5.57 1.34
CA LEU A 32 8.01 6.26 1.65
C LEU A 32 8.87 6.43 0.39
#